data_AF-A0A960YB14-F1
#
_entry.id   AF-A0A960YB14-F1
#
_cell.length_a   1.000
_cell.length_b   1.000
_cell.length_c   1.000
_cell.angle_alpha   90.00
_cell.angle_beta   90.00
_cell.angle_gamma   90.00
#
_symmetry.space_group_name_H-M   'P 1'
#
loop_
_entity.id
_entity.type
_entity.pdbx_description
1 polymer ?
#
loop_
_entity_poly.entity_id
_entity_poly.type
_entity_poly.pdbx_seq_one_letter_code
_entity_poly.pdbx_strand_id
1 'polypeptide(L)'
;MSEKNTIKLKSWTREIRNSVEKDLKEELKIVIMEHPEWGWEQLSLQDVYACAINQLPPIYVIGDEEPPVKLSRGEIKDAILFAMKRIEEHPMHI
;
A
#
# COMPACT_ATOMS: atom_id res chain seq x y z
N MET A 1 18.33 21.07 -46.77
CA MET A 1 17.26 20.38 -46.03
C MET A 1 17.77 20.15 -44.62
N SER A 2 17.21 20.85 -43.63
CA SER A 2 17.74 20.87 -42.26
C SER A 2 17.17 19.70 -41.48
N GLU A 3 18.00 18.71 -41.16
CA GLU A 3 17.65 17.66 -40.23
C GLU A 3 17.39 18.28 -38.85
N LYS A 4 16.17 18.12 -38.34
CA LYS A 4 15.78 18.58 -37.01
C LYS A 4 16.50 17.70 -35.99
N ASN A 5 17.57 18.23 -35.40
CA ASN A 5 18.19 17.72 -34.17
C ASN A 5 17.15 17.73 -33.04
N THR A 6 16.36 16.67 -32.97
CA THR A 6 15.33 16.50 -31.95
C THR A 6 15.99 15.72 -30.80
N ILE A 7 16.39 16.43 -29.75
CA ILE A 7 16.86 15.82 -28.51
C ILE A 7 15.70 15.02 -27.93
N LYS A 8 15.77 13.69 -27.98
CA LYS A 8 14.84 12.83 -27.23
C LYS A 8 15.25 12.89 -25.76
N LEU A 9 14.58 13.75 -24.99
CA LEU A 9 14.61 13.71 -23.53
C LEU A 9 14.10 12.33 -23.09
N LYS A 10 15.01 11.41 -22.77
CA LYS A 10 14.66 10.21 -21.98
C LYS A 10 14.07 10.72 -20.66
N SER A 11 12.93 10.18 -20.22
CA SER A 11 12.26 10.63 -19.00
C SER A 11 13.23 10.59 -17.82
N TRP A 12 13.49 11.75 -17.21
CA TRP A 12 14.41 11.90 -16.08
C TRP A 12 13.83 11.30 -14.78
N THR A 13 12.52 11.11 -14.71
CA THR A 13 11.83 10.57 -13.54
C THR A 13 11.48 9.11 -13.80
N ARG A 14 12.24 8.19 -13.21
CA ARG A 14 11.74 6.82 -13.03
C ARG A 14 10.68 6.87 -11.93
N GLU A 15 9.56 6.17 -12.13
CA GLU A 15 8.51 6.05 -11.11
C GLU A 15 9.08 5.37 -9.87
N ILE A 16 8.81 5.91 -8.68
CA ILE A 16 9.20 5.30 -7.40
C ILE A 16 7.90 4.92 -6.69
N ARG A 17 7.77 3.66 -6.29
CA ARG A 17 6.59 3.15 -5.59
C ARG A 17 6.98 2.34 -4.36
N ASN A 18 6.16 2.38 -3.32
CA ASN A 18 6.29 1.47 -2.19
C ASN A 18 5.62 0.13 -2.56
N SER A 19 6.42 -0.93 -2.70
CA SER A 19 5.94 -2.25 -3.11
C SER A 19 4.93 -2.83 -2.11
N VAL A 20 5.05 -2.47 -0.82
CA VAL A 20 4.15 -2.93 0.24
C VAL A 20 2.73 -2.42 0.05
N GLU A 21 2.53 -1.27 -0.58
CA GLU A 21 1.19 -0.71 -0.75
C GLU A 21 0.27 -1.60 -1.57
N LYS A 22 0.82 -2.25 -2.60
CA LYS A 22 0.05 -3.15 -3.46
C LYS A 22 -0.35 -4.40 -2.69
N ASP A 23 0.62 -5.04 -2.05
CA ASP A 23 0.42 -6.27 -1.28
C ASP A 23 -0.56 -6.03 -0.12
N LEU A 24 -0.46 -4.87 0.56
CA LEU A 24 -1.39 -4.46 1.61
C LEU A 24 -2.81 -4.26 1.08
N LYS A 25 -3.00 -3.61 -0.08
CA LYS A 25 -4.32 -3.42 -0.70
C LYS A 25 -4.95 -4.74 -1.10
N GLU A 26 -4.16 -5.69 -1.59
CA GLU A 26 -4.63 -7.03 -1.96
C GLU A 26 -5.04 -7.81 -0.71
N GLU A 27 -4.19 -7.83 0.33
CA GLU A 27 -4.51 -8.54 1.57
C GLU A 27 -5.70 -7.92 2.30
N LEU A 28 -5.82 -6.59 2.33
CA LEU A 28 -6.97 -5.91 2.93
C LEU A 28 -8.29 -6.36 2.29
N LYS A 29 -8.34 -6.51 0.96
CA LYS A 29 -9.52 -7.05 0.26
C LYS A 29 -9.83 -8.48 0.69
N ILE A 30 -8.80 -9.32 0.84
CA ILE A 30 -8.98 -10.70 1.28
C ILE A 30 -9.53 -10.74 2.71
N VAL A 31 -8.98 -9.94 3.62
CA VAL A 31 -9.46 -9.86 5.02
C VAL A 31 -10.91 -9.39 5.09
N ILE A 32 -11.30 -8.39 4.27
CA ILE A 32 -12.70 -7.95 4.18
C ILE A 32 -13.63 -9.09 3.72
N MET A 33 -13.20 -9.87 2.74
CA MET A 33 -13.97 -11.01 2.23
C MET A 33 -14.02 -12.19 3.23
N GLU A 34 -12.93 -12.42 3.97
CA GLU A 34 -12.84 -13.46 5.00
C GLU A 34 -13.70 -13.12 6.24
N HIS A 35 -13.92 -11.83 6.51
CA HIS A 35 -14.57 -11.33 7.73
C HIS A 35 -15.66 -10.27 7.45
N PRO A 36 -16.72 -10.58 6.69
CA PRO A 36 -17.78 -9.63 6.38
C PRO A 36 -18.52 -9.11 7.64
N GLU A 37 -18.47 -9.85 8.75
CA GLU A 37 -19.13 -9.54 10.01
C GLU A 37 -18.52 -8.38 10.80
N TRP A 38 -17.32 -7.92 10.45
CA TRP A 38 -16.59 -6.86 11.19
C TRP A 38 -17.08 -5.44 10.93
N GLY A 39 -18.24 -5.27 10.28
CA GLY A 39 -18.86 -3.96 10.14
C GLY A 39 -17.98 -2.95 9.40
N TRP A 40 -17.32 -3.36 8.32
CA TRP A 40 -16.42 -2.53 7.50
C TRP A 40 -17.01 -1.21 7.02
N GLU A 41 -18.33 -1.10 6.99
CA GLU A 41 -19.06 0.13 6.67
C GLU A 41 -18.90 1.21 7.75
N GLN A 42 -18.60 0.81 8.99
CA GLN A 42 -18.36 1.67 10.14
C GLN A 42 -16.88 2.05 10.29
N LEU A 43 -15.99 1.32 9.62
CA LEU A 43 -14.54 1.55 9.65
C LEU A 43 -14.09 2.34 8.41
N SER A 44 -13.33 3.41 8.62
CA SER A 44 -12.64 4.06 7.50
C SER A 44 -11.55 3.11 6.98
N LEU A 45 -11.79 2.48 5.82
CA LEU A 45 -10.79 1.64 5.15
C LEU A 45 -9.50 2.41 4.84
N GLN A 46 -9.59 3.73 4.64
CA GLN A 46 -8.43 4.58 4.46
C GLN A 46 -7.62 4.70 5.75
N ASP A 47 -8.28 4.81 6.90
CA ASP A 47 -7.61 4.87 8.20
C ASP A 47 -6.96 3.52 8.51
N VAL A 48 -7.65 2.42 8.23
CA VAL A 48 -7.10 1.05 8.42
C VAL A 48 -5.86 0.89 7.57
N TYR A 49 -5.95 1.26 6.30
CA TYR A 49 -4.82 1.25 5.38
C TYR A 49 -3.66 2.14 5.86
N ALA A 50 -3.94 3.39 6.23
CA ALA A 50 -2.93 4.34 6.69
C ALA A 50 -2.26 3.90 8.00
N CYS A 51 -3.02 3.30 8.91
CA CYS A 51 -2.46 2.74 10.13
C CYS A 51 -1.60 1.51 9.83
N ALA A 52 -2.09 0.59 9.00
CA ALA A 52 -1.39 -0.66 8.67
C ALA A 52 -0.08 -0.39 7.90
N ILE A 53 -0.10 0.49 6.88
CA ILE A 53 1.11 0.82 6.11
C ILE A 53 2.20 1.45 7.00
N ASN A 54 1.80 2.21 8.03
CA ASN A 54 2.74 2.81 8.99
C ASN A 54 3.31 1.81 10.00
N GLN A 55 2.74 0.60 10.12
CA GLN A 55 3.32 -0.49 10.93
C GLN A 55 4.35 -1.31 10.14
N LEU A 56 4.34 -1.24 8.82
CA LEU A 56 5.19 -2.04 7.95
C LEU A 56 6.44 -1.26 7.53
N PRO A 57 7.59 -1.93 7.33
CA PRO A 57 8.76 -1.26 6.78
C PRO A 57 8.47 -0.77 5.35
N PRO A 58 8.81 0.48 5.01
CA PRO A 58 8.61 0.96 3.65
C PRO A 58 9.65 0.34 2.71
N ILE A 59 9.20 -0.25 1.61
CA ILE A 59 10.07 -0.90 0.62
C ILE A 59 9.84 -0.20 -0.73
N TYR A 60 10.73 0.72 -1.07
CA TYR A 60 10.63 1.48 -2.32
C TYR A 60 11.36 0.77 -3.46
N VAL A 61 10.70 0.70 -4.62
CA VAL A 61 11.26 0.17 -5.87
C VAL A 61 11.17 1.21 -6.99
N ILE A 62 12.09 1.13 -7.93
CA ILE A 62 12.16 2.02 -9.08
C ILE A 62 11.57 1.31 -10.31
N GLY A 63 10.50 1.86 -10.87
CA GLY A 63 9.79 1.28 -12.01
C GLY A 63 9.27 -0.13 -11.74
N ASP A 64 9.63 -1.07 -12.60
CA ASP A 64 9.23 -2.48 -12.53
C ASP A 64 10.27 -3.39 -11.86
N GLU A 65 11.21 -2.81 -11.13
CA GLU A 65 12.18 -3.59 -10.35
C GLU A 65 11.48 -4.43 -9.26
N GLU A 66 12.01 -5.64 -9.05
CA GLU A 66 11.54 -6.54 -7.99
C GLU A 66 12.00 -6.01 -6.63
N PRO A 67 11.14 -6.01 -5.60
CA PRO A 67 11.52 -5.50 -4.30
C PRO A 67 12.65 -6.34 -3.67
N PRO A 68 13.63 -5.70 -3.00
CA PRO A 68 14.77 -6.39 -2.40
C PRO A 68 14.36 -7.33 -1.26
N VAL A 69 13.22 -7.06 -0.65
CA VAL A 69 12.61 -7.85 0.42
C VAL A 69 11.11 -7.91 0.15
N LYS A 70 10.51 -9.08 0.34
CA LYS A 70 9.07 -9.25 0.28
C LYS A 70 8.55 -9.63 1.65
N LEU A 71 7.58 -8.86 2.14
CA LEU A 71 6.90 -9.18 3.40
C LEU A 71 6.04 -10.43 3.22
N SER A 72 5.98 -11.25 4.26
CA SER A 72 5.08 -12.39 4.27
C SER A 72 3.63 -11.93 4.36
N ARG A 73 2.73 -12.77 3.85
CA ARG A 73 1.28 -12.53 3.97
C ARG A 73 0.84 -12.39 5.44
N GLY A 74 1.47 -13.15 6.35
CA GLY A 74 1.21 -13.09 7.78
C GLY A 74 1.53 -11.73 8.38
N GLU A 75 2.70 -11.16 8.08
CA GLU A 75 3.10 -9.83 8.57
C GLU A 75 2.13 -8.73 8.11
N ILE A 76 1.69 -8.79 6.85
CA ILE A 76 0.72 -7.82 6.30
C ILE A 76 -0.65 -8.00 6.98
N LYS A 77 -1.11 -9.24 7.16
CA LYS A 77 -2.38 -9.54 7.83
C LYS A 77 -2.36 -9.07 9.27
N ASP A 78 -1.29 -9.33 10.01
CA ASP A 78 -1.13 -8.89 11.40
C ASP A 78 -1.17 -7.36 11.52
N ALA A 79 -0.55 -6.64 10.58
CA ALA A 79 -0.62 -5.17 10.53
C ALA A 79 -2.04 -4.65 10.26
N ILE A 80 -2.82 -5.32 9.41
CA ILE A 80 -4.24 -5.00 9.16
C ILE A 80 -5.05 -5.21 10.43
N LEU A 81 -4.92 -6.36 11.09
CA LEU A 81 -5.67 -6.68 12.31
C LEU A 81 -5.34 -5.71 13.44
N PHE A 82 -4.07 -5.36 13.59
CA PHE A 82 -3.64 -4.32 14.53
C PHE A 82 -4.29 -2.96 14.21
N ALA A 83 -4.29 -2.56 12.94
CA ALA A 83 -4.87 -1.29 12.51
C ALA A 83 -6.37 -1.22 12.77
N MET A 84 -7.10 -2.31 12.47
CA MET A 84 -8.53 -2.41 12.76
C MET A 84 -8.83 -2.21 14.23
N LYS A 85 -8.16 -2.98 15.11
CA LYS A 85 -8.35 -2.88 16.55
C LYS A 85 -8.07 -1.46 17.06
N ARG A 86 -7.01 -0.83 16.54
CA ARG A 86 -6.64 0.53 16.93
C ARG A 86 -7.71 1.56 16.54
N ILE A 87 -8.34 1.41 15.37
CA ILE A 87 -9.35 2.34 14.88
C ILE A 87 -10.69 2.12 15.57
N GLU A 88 -11.02 0.87 15.91
CA GLU A 88 -12.18 0.57 16.76
C GLU A 88 -12.04 1.20 18.15
N GLU A 89 -10.85 1.12 18.75
CA GLU A 89 -10.57 1.74 20.06
C GLU A 89 -10.49 3.28 19.98
N HIS A 90 -9.96 3.81 18.87
CA HIS A 90 -9.68 5.23 18.68
C HIS A 90 -9.94 5.65 17.22
N PRO A 91 -11.20 5.95 16.84
CA PRO A 91 -11.50 6.39 15.49
C PRO A 91 -10.77 7.72 15.20
N MET A 92 -9.96 7.75 14.14
CA MET A 92 -9.10 8.90 13.82
C MET A 92 -9.83 10.08 13.17
N HIS A 93 -11.12 9.91 12.85
CA HIS A 93 -12.00 10.95 12.34
C HIS A 93 -13.39 10.86 13.01
N ILE A 94 -13.78 11.91 13.74
CA ILE A 94 -15.16 12.27 14.06
C ILE A 94 -15.47 13.55 13.26
#